data_AF-A0A5M6ZIL1-F1
#
_entry.id   AF-A0A5M6ZIL1-F1
#
_cell.length_a   1.000
_cell.length_b   1.000
_cell.length_c   1.000
_cell.angle_alpha   90.00
_cell.angle_beta   90.00
_cell.angle_gamma   90.00
#
_symmetry.space_group_name_H-M   'P 1'
#
loop_
_entity.id
_entity.type
_entity.pdbx_description
1 polymer ?
#
loop_
_entity_poly.entity_id
_entity_poly.type
_entity_poly.pdbx_seq_one_letter_code
_entity_poly.pdbx_strand_id
1 'polypeptide(L)'
;MTFFALLAIAAPAAACAGLALWLRAWLRALTFAGWMGWTLVGAGLPVLAGQLTALALAAMLETAAEACIAAGGTPQSCAGDPAGVILALSAGLAGGLGWAAGAISARLAPGARRE
;
A
#
# COMPACT_ATOMS: atom_id res chain seq x y z
N MET A 1 24.99 12.37 0.11
CA MET A 1 23.53 12.42 0.38
C MET A 1 22.74 11.31 -0.32
N THR A 2 23.18 10.77 -1.46
CA THR A 2 22.47 9.71 -2.22
C THR A 2 22.44 8.32 -1.54
N PHE A 3 23.42 7.98 -0.72
CA PHE A 3 23.50 6.66 -0.07
C PHE A 3 22.44 6.45 1.02
N PHE A 4 22.11 7.50 1.78
CA PHE A 4 21.06 7.45 2.81
C PHE A 4 19.66 7.27 2.21
N ALA A 5 19.40 7.90 1.06
CA ALA A 5 18.14 7.73 0.33
C ALA A 5 17.97 6.30 -0.21
N LEU A 6 19.05 5.71 -0.73
CA LEU A 6 19.05 4.30 -1.17
C LEU A 6 18.81 3.33 -0.01
N LEU A 7 19.44 3.55 1.15
CA LEU A 7 19.24 2.70 2.33
C LEU A 7 17.81 2.84 2.91
N ALA A 8 17.27 4.05 2.92
CA ALA A 8 15.91 4.34 3.39
C ALA A 8 14.82 3.69 2.51
N ILE A 9 15.11 3.38 1.24
CA ILE A 9 14.21 2.68 0.32
C ILE A 9 14.48 1.17 0.32
N ALA A 10 15.74 0.76 0.36
CA ALA A 10 16.13 -0.65 0.30
C ALA A 10 15.75 -1.41 1.58
N ALA A 11 15.82 -0.77 2.75
CA ALA A 11 15.44 -1.39 4.01
C ALA A 11 13.96 -1.81 4.08
N PRO A 12 12.97 -0.93 3.76
CA PRO A 12 11.57 -1.36 3.72
C PRO A 12 11.30 -2.36 2.60
N ALA A 13 12.01 -2.27 1.46
CA ALA A 13 11.87 -3.25 0.38
C ALA A 13 12.34 -4.66 0.80
N ALA A 14 13.46 -4.76 1.51
CA ALA A 14 13.98 -6.02 2.04
C ALA A 14 13.07 -6.60 3.14
N ALA A 15 12.53 -5.74 4.02
CA ALA A 15 11.56 -6.15 5.02
C ALA A 15 10.27 -6.69 4.36
N CYS A 16 9.73 -5.99 3.35
CA CYS A 16 8.58 -6.45 2.58
C CYS A 16 8.85 -7.77 1.85
N ALA A 17 10.05 -7.96 1.27
CA ALA A 17 10.42 -9.19 0.59
C ALA A 17 10.50 -10.38 1.58
N GLY A 18 11.08 -10.18 2.76
CA GLY A 18 11.13 -11.19 3.82
C GLY A 18 9.73 -11.57 4.32
N LEU A 19 8.88 -10.57 4.56
CA LEU A 19 7.50 -10.78 4.99
C LEU A 19 6.69 -11.54 3.91
N ALA A 20 6.91 -11.22 2.64
CA ALA A 20 6.27 -11.92 1.52
C ALA A 20 6.67 -13.39 1.43
N LEU A 21 7.94 -13.73 1.65
CA LEU A 21 8.41 -15.12 1.65
C LEU A 21 7.84 -15.91 2.83
N TRP A 22 7.81 -15.30 4.02
CA TRP A 22 7.25 -15.91 5.22
C TRP A 22 5.74 -16.14 5.08
N LEU A 23 5.00 -15.15 4.58
CA LEU A 23 3.57 -15.26 4.30
C LEU A 23 3.27 -16.34 3.25
N ARG A 24 4.12 -16.47 2.23
CA ARG A 24 3.94 -17.48 1.17
C ARG A 24 4.16 -18.91 1.68
N ALA A 25 5.06 -19.11 2.65
CA ALA A 25 5.22 -20.38 3.34
C ALA A 25 3.98 -20.71 4.20
N TRP A 26 3.43 -19.71 4.89
CA TRP A 26 2.27 -19.87 5.76
C TRP A 26 0.96 -20.12 4.97
N LEU A 27 0.77 -19.44 3.84
CA LEU A 27 -0.39 -19.60 2.95
C LEU A 27 -0.50 -20.99 2.31
N ARG A 28 0.61 -21.73 2.18
CA ARG A 28 0.60 -23.12 1.71
C ARG A 28 -0.02 -24.08 2.72
N ALA A 29 -0.07 -23.71 4.01
CA ALA A 29 -0.64 -24.53 5.07
C ALA A 29 -2.16 -24.31 5.27
N LEU A 30 -2.76 -23.34 4.59
CA LEU A 30 -4.18 -23.00 4.75
C LEU A 30 -5.08 -23.82 3.81
N THR A 31 -6.24 -24.24 4.32
CA THR A 31 -7.32 -24.86 3.53
C THR A 31 -7.85 -23.88 2.47
N PHE A 32 -8.58 -24.37 1.46
CA PHE A 32 -9.09 -23.54 0.35
C PHE A 32 -9.87 -22.30 0.83
N ALA A 33 -10.71 -22.45 1.86
CA ALA A 33 -11.48 -21.36 2.46
C ALA A 33 -10.57 -20.35 3.19
N GLY A 34 -9.56 -20.83 3.92
CA GLY A 34 -8.56 -19.99 4.56
C GLY A 34 -7.74 -19.19 3.55
N TRP A 35 -7.38 -19.80 2.42
CA TRP A 35 -6.71 -19.12 1.31
C TRP A 35 -7.59 -18.00 0.72
N MET A 36 -8.87 -18.28 0.41
CA MET A 36 -9.79 -17.25 -0.11
C MET A 36 -9.94 -16.08 0.86
N GLY A 37 -10.12 -16.35 2.16
CA GLY A 37 -10.18 -15.31 3.20
C GLY A 37 -8.92 -14.47 3.25
N TRP A 38 -7.74 -15.10 3.18
CA TRP A 38 -6.47 -14.39 3.18
C TRP A 38 -6.19 -13.58 1.91
N THR A 39 -6.66 -14.04 0.75
CA THR A 39 -6.55 -13.25 -0.49
C THR A 39 -7.38 -11.98 -0.43
N LEU A 40 -8.60 -12.05 0.11
CA LEU A 40 -9.47 -10.90 0.32
C LEU A 40 -8.89 -9.92 1.33
N VAL A 41 -8.38 -10.43 2.46
CA VAL A 41 -7.75 -9.60 3.49
C VAL A 41 -6.48 -8.93 2.96
N GLY A 42 -5.59 -9.68 2.31
CA GLY A 42 -4.32 -9.13 1.84
C GLY A 42 -4.44 -8.26 0.59
N ALA A 43 -5.51 -8.38 -0.21
CA ALA A 43 -5.81 -7.40 -1.27
C ALA A 43 -6.54 -6.17 -0.71
N GLY A 44 -7.42 -6.36 0.28
CA GLY A 44 -8.22 -5.30 0.89
C GLY A 44 -7.41 -4.37 1.78
N LEU A 45 -6.54 -4.91 2.64
CA LEU A 45 -5.72 -4.12 3.59
C LEU A 45 -4.87 -3.03 2.92
N PRO A 46 -4.12 -3.32 1.84
CA PRO A 46 -3.34 -2.30 1.14
C PRO A 46 -4.22 -1.18 0.53
N VAL A 47 -5.36 -1.55 -0.03
CA VAL A 47 -6.32 -0.58 -0.60
C VAL A 47 -6.89 0.31 0.49
N LEU A 48 -7.29 -0.29 1.62
CA LEU A 48 -7.81 0.43 2.79
C LEU A 48 -6.75 1.36 3.39
N ALA A 49 -5.50 0.89 3.49
CA ALA A 49 -4.38 1.71 3.94
C ALA A 49 -4.12 2.90 3.00
N GLY A 50 -4.17 2.69 1.68
CA GLY A 50 -4.05 3.76 0.68
C GLY A 50 -5.19 4.78 0.76
N GLN A 51 -6.42 4.34 1.03
CA GLN A 51 -7.57 5.22 1.23
C GLN A 51 -7.47 6.03 2.53
N LEU A 52 -7.09 5.40 3.65
CA LEU A 52 -6.95 6.09 4.93
C LEU A 52 -5.81 7.12 4.90
N THR A 53 -4.69 6.79 4.25
CA THR A 53 -3.59 7.73 4.05
C THR A 53 -3.99 8.88 3.13
N ALA A 54 -4.72 8.61 2.06
CA ALA A 54 -5.29 9.65 1.19
C ALA A 54 -6.24 10.58 1.96
N LEU A 55 -7.10 10.03 2.81
CA LEU A 55 -8.01 10.81 3.66
C LEU A 55 -7.24 11.70 4.66
N ALA A 56 -6.22 11.14 5.30
CA ALA A 56 -5.39 11.87 6.26
C ALA A 56 -4.60 13.01 5.57
N LEU A 57 -4.07 12.75 4.36
CA LEU A 57 -3.43 13.80 3.55
C LEU A 57 -4.41 14.88 3.13
N ALA A 58 -5.63 14.51 2.72
CA ALA A 58 -6.67 15.47 2.36
C ALA A 58 -7.03 16.39 3.54
N ALA A 59 -7.20 15.83 4.74
CA ALA A 59 -7.47 16.61 5.95
C ALA A 59 -6.30 17.55 6.33
N MET A 60 -5.06 17.11 6.14
CA MET A 60 -3.88 17.98 6.33
C MET A 60 -3.82 19.12 5.32
N LEU A 61 -4.18 18.86 4.06
CA LEU A 61 -4.22 19.88 3.01
C LEU A 61 -5.34 20.90 3.29
N GLU A 62 -6.50 20.44 3.75
CA GLU A 62 -7.65 21.30 4.10
C GLU A 62 -7.31 22.24 5.27
N THR A 63 -6.77 21.69 6.36
CA THR A 63 -6.32 22.50 7.52
C THR A 63 -5.22 23.50 7.18
N ALA A 64 -4.26 23.12 6.31
CA ALA A 64 -3.23 24.02 5.82
C ALA A 64 -3.80 25.13 4.91
N ALA A 65 -4.79 24.81 4.08
CA ALA A 65 -5.46 25.77 3.21
C ALA A 65 -6.26 26.79 4.04
N GLU A 66 -6.99 26.36 5.07
CA GLU A 66 -7.69 27.25 6.00
C GLU A 66 -6.74 28.21 6.72
N ALA A 67 -5.62 27.70 7.24
CA ALA A 67 -4.60 28.52 7.89
C ALA A 67 -3.98 29.56 6.93
N CYS A 68 -3.76 29.18 5.67
CA CYS A 68 -3.25 30.05 4.62
C CYS A 68 -4.25 31.17 4.25
N ILE A 69 -5.54 30.84 4.14
CA ILE A 69 -6.60 31.84 3.89
C ILE A 69 -6.72 32.79 5.09
N ALA A 70 -6.66 32.27 6.31
CA ALA A 70 -6.68 33.08 7.54
C ALA A 70 -5.46 34.03 7.63
N ALA A 71 -4.32 33.65 7.06
CA ALA A 71 -3.13 34.49 6.94
C ALA A 71 -3.20 35.54 5.81
N GLY A 72 -4.34 35.64 5.11
CA GLY A 72 -4.57 36.60 4.01
C GLY A 72 -4.25 36.07 2.62
N GLY A 73 -3.99 34.77 2.48
CA GLY A 73 -3.80 34.11 1.19
C GLY A 73 -5.08 34.05 0.36
N THR A 74 -4.93 34.00 -0.97
CA THR A 74 -6.05 33.75 -1.88
C THR A 74 -6.34 32.26 -2.02
N PRO A 75 -7.58 31.84 -2.33
CA PRO A 75 -7.92 30.42 -2.51
C PRO A 75 -7.04 29.71 -3.55
N GLN A 76 -6.71 30.36 -4.67
CA GLN A 76 -5.78 29.80 -5.66
C GLN A 76 -4.36 29.58 -5.12
N SER A 77 -3.84 30.49 -4.29
CA SER A 77 -2.49 30.36 -3.71
C SER A 77 -2.42 29.34 -2.56
N CYS A 78 -3.56 29.05 -1.93
CA CYS A 78 -3.65 28.09 -0.82
C CYS A 78 -4.06 26.68 -1.28
N ALA A 79 -4.35 26.49 -2.57
CA ALA A 79 -4.65 25.19 -3.13
C ALA A 79 -3.41 24.28 -3.02
N GLY A 80 -3.49 23.26 -2.17
CA GLY A 80 -2.43 22.27 -2.01
C GLY A 80 -2.32 21.32 -3.22
N ASP A 81 -1.14 20.74 -3.42
CA ASP A 81 -0.88 19.81 -4.52
C ASP A 81 -1.59 18.46 -4.28
N PRO A 82 -2.51 18.03 -5.16
CA PRO A 82 -3.21 16.75 -5.02
C PRO A 82 -2.31 15.53 -5.28
N ALA A 83 -1.08 15.71 -5.78
CA ALA A 83 -0.19 14.60 -6.13
C ALA A 83 0.02 13.61 -4.96
N GLY A 84 0.12 14.10 -3.72
CA GLY A 84 0.29 13.25 -2.54
C GLY A 84 -0.89 12.29 -2.31
N VAL A 85 -2.12 12.76 -2.52
CA VAL A 85 -3.35 11.96 -2.37
C VAL A 85 -3.43 10.89 -3.47
N ILE A 86 -3.07 11.26 -4.70
CA ILE A 86 -3.04 10.34 -5.85
C ILE A 86 -1.97 9.25 -5.64
N LEU A 87 -0.80 9.61 -5.11
CA LEU A 87 0.27 8.67 -4.81
C LEU A 87 -0.14 7.68 -3.71
N ALA A 88 -0.79 8.14 -2.65
CA ALA A 88 -1.29 7.25 -1.58
C ALA A 88 -2.31 6.22 -2.11
N LEU A 89 -3.27 6.67 -2.92
CA LEU A 89 -4.28 5.80 -3.54
C LEU A 89 -3.64 4.79 -4.50
N SER A 90 -2.76 5.25 -5.39
CA SER A 90 -2.10 4.39 -6.38
C SER A 90 -1.17 3.36 -5.71
N ALA A 91 -0.48 3.73 -4.63
CA ALA A 91 0.32 2.81 -3.83
C ALA A 91 -0.54 1.71 -3.17
N GLY A 92 -1.68 2.07 -2.57
CA GLY A 92 -2.60 1.10 -1.98
C GLY A 92 -3.18 0.13 -3.01
N LEU A 93 -3.54 0.64 -4.19
CA LEU A 93 -4.09 -0.15 -5.29
C LEU A 93 -3.04 -1.10 -5.90
N ALA A 94 -1.81 -0.60 -6.11
CA ALA A 94 -0.69 -1.41 -6.57
C ALA A 94 -0.32 -2.51 -5.56
N GLY A 95 -0.35 -2.20 -4.26
CA GLY A 95 -0.14 -3.17 -3.18
C GLY A 95 -1.18 -4.28 -3.19
N GLY A 96 -2.47 -3.93 -3.34
CA GLY A 96 -3.56 -4.90 -3.41
C GLY A 96 -3.46 -5.81 -4.65
N LEU A 97 -3.15 -5.23 -5.81
CA LEU A 97 -2.94 -5.97 -7.06
C LEU A 97 -1.71 -6.88 -6.99
N GLY A 98 -0.60 -6.41 -6.43
CA GLY A 98 0.61 -7.19 -6.22
C GLY A 98 0.37 -8.39 -5.29
N TRP A 99 -0.42 -8.20 -4.24
CA TRP A 99 -0.82 -9.29 -3.35
C TRP A 99 -1.67 -10.34 -4.06
N ALA A 100 -2.70 -9.91 -4.80
CA ALA A 100 -3.56 -10.80 -5.58
C ALA A 100 -2.77 -11.61 -6.61
N ALA A 101 -1.87 -10.95 -7.36
CA ALA A 101 -0.99 -11.62 -8.30
C ALA A 101 -0.06 -12.64 -7.61
N GLY A 102 0.51 -12.30 -6.46
CA GLY A 102 1.37 -13.19 -5.67
C GLY A 102 0.63 -14.43 -5.15
N ALA A 103 -0.61 -14.25 -4.68
CA ALA A 103 -1.46 -15.34 -4.21
C ALA A 103 -1.85 -16.29 -5.34
N ILE A 104 -2.30 -15.76 -6.49
CA ILE A 104 -2.64 -16.55 -7.68
C ILE A 104 -1.41 -17.35 -8.15
N SER A 105 -0.24 -16.70 -8.21
CA SER A 105 1.02 -17.34 -8.58
C SER A 105 1.43 -18.45 -7.61
N ALA A 106 1.21 -18.27 -6.31
CA ALA A 106 1.51 -19.30 -5.31
C ALA A 106 0.63 -20.56 -5.47
N ARG A 107 -0.57 -20.41 -6.03
CA ARG A 107 -1.51 -21.51 -6.26
C ARG A 107 -1.34 -22.22 -7.60
N LEU A 108 -0.94 -21.47 -8.63
CA LEU A 108 -0.71 -21.99 -9.98
C LEU A 108 0.73 -22.48 -10.20
N ALA A 109 1.65 -22.23 -9.27
CA ALA A 109 3.03 -22.70 -9.37
C ALA A 109 3.08 -24.24 -9.53
N PRO A 110 3.82 -24.77 -10.53
CA PRO A 110 3.98 -26.20 -10.73
C PRO A 110 4.63 -26.80 -9.49
N GLY A 111 3.86 -27.56 -8.70
CA GLY A 111 4.31 -28.13 -7.42
C GLY A 111 3.23 -28.27 -6.36
N ALA A 112 2.10 -27.55 -6.47
CA ALA A 112 1.00 -27.62 -5.50
C ALA A 112 0.06 -28.85 -5.67
N ARG A 113 0.45 -29.84 -6.47
CA ARG A 113 -0.33 -31.06 -6.77
C ARG A 113 0.51 -32.32 -6.54
N ARG A 114 0.95 -32.52 -5.31
CA ARG A 114 1.28 -33.81 -4.72
C ARG A 114 1.05 -33.63 -3.23
N GLU A 115 -0.14 -33.96 -2.74
CA GLU A 115 -0.46 -34.83 -1.59
C GLU A 115 -1.98 -35.01 -1.59
#